data_AF-A0A1H1LUF0-F1
#
_entry.id   AF-A0A1H1LUF0-F1
#
_cell.length_a   1.000
_cell.length_b   1.000
_cell.length_c   1.000
_cell.angle_alpha   90.00
_cell.angle_beta   90.00
_cell.angle_gamma   90.00
#
_symmetry.space_group_name_H-M   'P 1'
#
loop_
_entity.id
_entity.type
_entity.pdbx_description
1 polymer ?
#
loop_
_entity_poly.entity_id
_entity_poly.type
_entity_poly.pdbx_seq_one_letter_code
_entity_poly.pdbx_strand_id
1 'polypeptide(L)'
;MNKYKKLGIGLLFDAIGLVSFIIPGIGEFSDIIWAPISGWLMTKLYKGKAGKVAGIITLVEEALPGFDVIPTFTMMWFYTYVFKKDHTNNKA
;
A
#
# COMPACT_ATOMS: atom_id res chain seq x y z
N MET A 1 7.41 -5.13 -13.86
CA MET A 1 7.38 -3.68 -13.55
C MET A 1 8.70 -3.30 -12.89
N ASN A 2 9.36 -2.23 -13.34
CA ASN A 2 10.64 -1.77 -12.79
C ASN A 2 10.49 -1.40 -11.29
N LYS A 3 11.51 -1.66 -10.47
CA LYS A 3 11.52 -1.39 -9.02
C LYS A 3 11.17 0.06 -8.71
N TYR A 4 11.74 1.03 -9.42
CA TYR A 4 11.49 2.46 -9.19
C TYR A 4 10.08 2.87 -9.62
N LYS A 5 9.50 2.18 -10.62
CA LYS A 5 8.10 2.40 -11.02
C LYS A 5 7.13 1.94 -9.94
N LYS A 6 7.45 0.83 -9.23
CA LYS A 6 6.68 0.41 -8.05
C LYS A 6 6.77 1.41 -6.90
N LEU A 7 7.96 1.98 -6.69
CA LEU A 7 8.16 3.01 -5.66
C LEU A 7 7.33 4.25 -5.95
N GLY A 8 7.40 4.77 -7.19
CA GLY A 8 6.62 5.95 -7.58
C GLY A 8 5.11 5.74 -7.46
N ILE A 9 4.62 4.55 -7.84
CA ILE A 9 3.19 4.20 -7.68
C ILE A 9 2.83 4.06 -6.19
N GLY A 10 3.70 3.46 -5.38
CA GLY A 10 3.46 3.32 -3.94
C GLY A 10 3.40 4.67 -3.24
N LEU A 11 4.35 5.57 -3.51
CA LEU A 11 4.33 6.93 -3.00
C LEU A 11 3.07 7.70 -3.42
N LEU A 12 2.60 7.50 -4.65
CA LEU A 12 1.37 8.11 -5.13
C LEU A 12 0.14 7.60 -4.39
N PHE A 13 0.04 6.29 -4.13
CA PHE A 13 -1.07 5.72 -3.37
C PHE A 13 -1.05 6.12 -1.90
N ASP A 14 0.12 6.11 -1.26
CA ASP A 14 0.27 6.60 0.13
C ASP A 14 -0.08 8.09 0.21
N ALA A 15 0.34 8.91 -0.76
CA ALA A 15 -0.05 10.32 -0.81
C ALA A 15 -1.56 10.52 -0.98
N ILE A 16 -2.23 9.69 -1.80
CA ILE A 16 -3.69 9.74 -1.99
C ILE A 16 -4.42 9.40 -0.69
N GLY A 17 -4.01 8.34 0.03
CA GLY A 17 -4.56 8.01 1.35
C GLY A 17 -4.39 9.18 2.33
N LEU A 18 -3.20 9.79 2.35
CA LEU A 18 -2.94 10.96 3.20
C LEU A 18 -3.73 12.22 2.83
N VAL A 19 -4.22 12.36 1.58
CA VAL A 19 -5.08 13.51 1.21
C VAL A 19 -6.43 13.45 1.94
N SER A 20 -6.90 12.26 2.32
CA SER A 20 -8.13 12.07 3.11
C SER A 20 -8.10 12.86 4.43
N PHE A 21 -6.92 13.08 5.03
CA PHE A 21 -6.75 13.88 6.25
C PHE A 21 -6.96 15.38 6.08
N ILE A 22 -6.78 15.92 4.87
CA ILE A 22 -6.76 17.38 4.67
C ILE A 22 -8.16 17.99 4.79
N ILE A 23 -9.20 17.20 4.50
CA ILE A 23 -10.60 17.63 4.59
C ILE A 23 -11.34 16.72 5.58
N PRO A 24 -11.30 17.04 6.89
CA PRO A 24 -12.05 16.29 7.90
C PRO A 24 -13.54 16.22 7.53
N GLY A 25 -14.08 15.01 7.52
CA GLY A 25 -15.45 14.71 7.09
C GLY A 25 -15.64 14.27 5.63
N ILE A 26 -14.71 14.56 4.71
CA ILE A 26 -14.72 13.95 3.35
C ILE A 26 -13.83 12.71 3.31
N GLY A 27 -12.69 12.74 4.02
CA GLY A 27 -11.75 11.62 4.15
C GLY A 27 -12.42 10.31 4.58
N GLU A 28 -13.20 10.35 5.66
CA GLU A 28 -13.86 9.18 6.23
C GLU A 28 -14.88 8.54 5.26
N PHE A 29 -15.51 9.33 4.38
CA PHE A 29 -16.38 8.80 3.33
C PHE A 29 -15.59 8.24 2.15
N SER A 30 -14.45 8.85 1.80
CA SER A 30 -13.56 8.28 0.79
C SER A 30 -12.96 6.95 1.22
N ASP A 31 -12.73 6.73 2.51
CA ASP A 31 -12.15 5.49 3.05
C ASP A 31 -13.03 4.26 2.79
N ILE A 32 -14.37 4.42 2.73
CA ILE A 32 -15.31 3.34 2.38
C ILE A 32 -15.01 2.77 0.99
N ILE A 33 -14.60 3.62 0.06
CA ILE A 33 -14.28 3.25 -1.32
C ILE A 33 -12.79 2.98 -1.45
N TRP A 34 -11.94 3.77 -0.78
CA TRP A 34 -10.50 3.73 -0.93
C TRP A 34 -9.88 2.54 -0.20
N ALA A 35 -10.35 2.15 0.99
CA ALA A 35 -9.84 0.98 1.71
C ALA A 35 -9.91 -0.35 0.91
N PRO A 36 -11.04 -0.73 0.27
CA PRO A 36 -11.07 -1.93 -0.57
C PRO A 36 -10.23 -1.78 -1.84
N ILE A 37 -10.15 -0.58 -2.40
CA ILE A 37 -9.31 -0.29 -3.59
C ILE A 37 -7.83 -0.40 -3.23
N SER A 38 -7.39 0.17 -2.12
CA SER A 38 -6.00 0.15 -1.66
C SER A 38 -5.54 -1.28 -1.39
N GLY A 39 -6.35 -2.08 -0.70
CA GLY A 39 -6.07 -3.50 -0.47
C GLY A 39 -5.95 -4.29 -1.78
N TRP A 40 -6.83 -4.03 -2.74
CA TRP A 40 -6.76 -4.66 -4.07
C TRP A 40 -5.51 -4.22 -4.85
N LEU A 41 -5.20 -2.93 -4.87
CA LEU A 41 -4.02 -2.36 -5.52
C LEU A 41 -2.74 -2.96 -4.94
N MET A 42 -2.66 -3.15 -3.62
CA MET A 42 -1.53 -3.78 -2.95
C MET A 42 -1.30 -5.21 -3.44
N THR A 43 -2.37 -6.02 -3.53
CA THR A 43 -2.29 -7.40 -4.03
C THR A 43 -1.88 -7.47 -5.51
N LYS A 44 -2.21 -6.44 -6.29
CA LYS A 44 -1.84 -6.32 -7.70
C LYS A 44 -0.39 -5.85 -7.89
N LEU A 45 0.07 -4.93 -7.03
CA LEU A 45 1.40 -4.36 -7.06
C LEU A 45 2.46 -5.36 -6.56
N TYR A 46 2.12 -6.15 -5.54
CA TYR A 46 2.96 -7.18 -4.95
C TYR A 46 2.24 -8.54 -5.01
N LYS A 47 2.70 -9.42 -5.90
CA LYS A 47 2.13 -10.76 -6.02
C LYS A 47 2.58 -11.68 -4.87
N GLY A 48 1.72 -12.63 -4.52
CA GLY A 48 2.01 -13.69 -3.54
C GLY A 48 1.47 -13.40 -2.13
N LYS A 49 1.85 -14.24 -1.16
CA LYS A 49 1.35 -14.16 0.23
C LYS A 49 1.63 -12.79 0.87
N ALA A 50 2.83 -12.25 0.67
CA ALA A 50 3.24 -10.97 1.26
C ALA A 50 2.34 -9.80 0.82
N GLY A 51 2.00 -9.71 -0.47
CA GLY A 51 1.11 -8.64 -0.94
C GLY A 51 -0.36 -8.85 -0.58
N LYS A 52 -0.81 -10.10 -0.35
CA LYS A 52 -2.14 -10.35 0.21
C LYS A 52 -2.24 -9.92 1.67
N VAL A 53 -1.25 -10.29 2.48
CA VAL A 53 -1.19 -9.88 3.90
C VAL A 53 -1.11 -8.37 3.98
N ALA A 54 -0.21 -7.75 3.21
CA ALA A 54 -0.13 -6.30 3.15
C ALA A 54 -1.41 -5.65 2.66
N GLY A 55 -2.13 -6.25 1.69
CA GLY A 55 -3.41 -5.73 1.22
C GLY A 55 -4.50 -5.74 2.28
N ILE A 56 -4.51 -6.74 3.17
CA ILE A 56 -5.41 -6.75 4.33
C ILE A 56 -5.00 -5.66 5.33
N ILE A 57 -3.70 -5.49 5.56
CA ILE A 57 -3.17 -4.45 6.44
C ILE A 57 -3.57 -3.06 5.93
N THR A 58 -3.37 -2.73 4.65
CA THR A 58 -3.78 -1.41 4.12
C THR A 58 -5.28 -1.21 4.23
N LEU A 59 -6.08 -2.25 3.98
CA LEU A 59 -7.53 -2.14 4.07
C LEU A 59 -7.96 -1.80 5.50
N VAL A 60 -7.35 -2.45 6.49
CA VAL A 60 -7.65 -2.19 7.91
C VAL A 60 -7.14 -0.82 8.33
N GLU A 61 -5.94 -0.41 7.91
CA GLU A 61 -5.37 0.90 8.22
C GLU A 61 -6.24 2.04 7.67
N GLU A 62 -6.68 1.94 6.42
CA GLU A 62 -7.53 2.94 5.76
C GLU A 62 -8.96 2.92 6.30
N ALA A 63 -9.47 1.76 6.76
CA ALA A 63 -10.79 1.66 7.36
C ALA A 63 -10.85 2.21 8.80
N LEU A 64 -9.70 2.42 9.43
CA LEU A 64 -9.60 2.96 10.78
C LEU A 64 -9.29 4.47 10.71
N PRO A 65 -10.20 5.33 11.20
CA PRO A 65 -9.96 6.77 11.16
C PRO A 65 -8.72 7.11 11.99
N GLY A 66 -7.76 7.82 11.40
CA GLY A 66 -6.53 8.23 12.07
C GLY A 66 -5.33 7.29 11.87
N PHE A 67 -5.51 6.12 11.23
CA PHE A 67 -4.44 5.15 10.95
C PHE A 67 -3.90 5.21 9.51
N ASP A 68 -4.58 5.91 8.62
CA ASP A 68 -4.23 6.23 7.23
C ASP A 68 -2.94 7.09 7.09
N VAL A 69 -2.27 7.43 8.19
CA VAL A 69 -0.97 8.14 8.20
C VAL A 69 0.18 7.23 7.76
N ILE A 70 -0.03 5.92 7.84
CA ILE A 70 1.04 4.93 7.68
C ILE A 70 1.27 4.65 6.18
N PRO A 71 2.47 4.92 5.62
CA PRO A 71 2.73 4.77 4.18
C PRO A 71 3.00 3.31 3.79
N THR A 72 1.95 2.48 3.82
CA THR A 72 2.04 1.02 3.71
C THR A 72 2.49 0.53 2.35
N PHE A 73 2.15 1.23 1.25
CA PHE A 73 2.68 0.87 -0.08
C PHE A 73 4.18 1.08 -0.18
N THR A 74 4.69 2.15 0.41
CA THR A 74 6.12 2.46 0.49
C THR A 74 6.84 1.48 1.40
N MET A 75 6.28 1.14 2.57
CA MET A 75 6.86 0.11 3.44
C MET A 75 6.95 -1.25 2.75
N MET A 76 5.92 -1.65 2.00
CA MET A 76 5.96 -2.89 1.23
C MET A 76 7.00 -2.88 0.12
N TRP A 77 7.29 -1.71 -0.44
CA TRP A 77 8.39 -1.55 -1.36
C TRP A 77 9.73 -1.83 -0.67
N PHE A 78 9.98 -1.20 0.48
CA PHE A 78 11.18 -1.44 1.29
C PHE A 78 11.31 -2.91 1.68
N TYR A 79 10.24 -3.52 2.19
CA TYR A 79 10.20 -4.95 2.49
C TYR A 79 10.60 -5.79 1.28
N THR A 80 10.03 -5.52 0.11
CA THR A 80 10.28 -6.33 -1.09
C THR A 80 11.67 -6.15 -1.68
N TYR A 81 12.21 -4.93 -1.69
CA TYR A 81 13.41 -4.59 -2.47
C TYR A 81 14.66 -4.32 -1.64
N VAL A 82 14.50 -3.97 -0.36
CA VAL A 82 15.62 -3.71 0.56
C VAL A 82 15.83 -4.91 1.48
N PHE A 83 14.79 -5.37 2.17
CA PHE A 83 14.91 -6.42 3.19
C PHE A 83 14.82 -7.84 2.63
N LYS A 84 13.90 -8.09 1.68
CA LYS A 84 13.68 -9.44 1.12
C LYS A 84 14.60 -9.77 -0.08
N LYS A 85 15.64 -8.97 -0.31
CA LYS A 85 16.52 -9.12 -1.47
C LYS A 85 17.30 -10.45 -1.50
N ASP A 86 17.31 -11.21 -0.40
CA ASP A 86 18.14 -12.41 -0.24
C ASP A 86 17.54 -13.77 -0.67
N HIS A 87 16.35 -13.85 -1.26
CA HIS A 87 15.77 -15.17 -1.62
C HIS A 87 15.19 -15.35 -3.03
N THR A 88 15.55 -14.50 -3.99
CA THR A 88 15.10 -14.70 -5.39
C THR A 88 16.16 -14.32 -6.41
N ASN A 89 17.32 -14.98 -6.32
CA ASN A 89 18.28 -15.06 -7.44
C ASN A 89 18.42 -16.50 -7.96
N ASN A 90 17.36 -17.31 -7.81
CA ASN A 90 17.31 -18.64 -8.37
C ASN A 90 15.87 -18.92 -8.82
N LYS A 91 15.70 -19.30 -10.08
CA LYS A 91 14.45 -19.47 -10.85
C LYS A 91 13.96 -18.24 -11.60
N ALA A 92 14.70 -17.87 -12.63
CA ALA A 92 14.13 -17.58 -13.95
C ALA A 92 14.97 -18.31 -14.98
#